data_AF-A0A838RQ48-F1
#
_entry.id   AF-A0A838RQ48-F1
#
_cell.length_a   1.000
_cell.length_b   1.000
_cell.length_c   1.000
_cell.angle_alpha   90.00
_cell.angle_beta   90.00
_cell.angle_gamma   90.00
#
_symmetry.space_group_name_H-M   'P 1'
#
loop_
_entity.id
_entity.type
_entity.pdbx_description
1 polymer ?
#
loop_
_entity_poly.entity_id
_entity_poly.type
_entity_poly.pdbx_seq_one_letter_code
_entity_poly.pdbx_strand_id
1 'polypeptide(L)'
;GGPVTPPPTSMPLPPHLARGRPPNVEGEVEDTREIQVKAPRNTAAEVVRYTFAIILLPFRPMMVLLAWIFGGRRPTELQTVYLVRVRCVDGTVRQLRIEHEIAGATLDIGDYVSVWGHDRSGVLIVQHAYNHTVGAEVKPKSSGSILNQLLLVFLLCFVLYALIALLSTL
;
A
#
# COMPACT_ATOMS: atom_id res chain seq x y z
N GLY A 1 16.59 32.13 2.22
CA GLY A 1 16.68 31.66 0.84
C GLY A 1 15.62 32.39 0.04
N GLY A 2 15.96 32.87 -1.15
CA GLY A 2 14.93 33.35 -2.09
C GLY A 2 14.04 32.19 -2.54
N PRO A 3 12.84 32.46 -3.08
CA PRO A 3 11.97 31.42 -3.62
C PRO A 3 12.70 30.73 -4.79
N VAL A 4 12.98 29.43 -4.64
CA VAL A 4 13.50 28.61 -5.73
C VAL A 4 12.37 28.47 -6.74
N THR A 5 12.49 29.15 -7.88
CA THR A 5 11.57 28.98 -9.01
C THR A 5 11.64 27.53 -9.48
N PRO A 6 10.48 26.88 -9.72
CA PRO A 6 10.46 25.53 -10.25
C PRO A 6 11.22 25.48 -11.58
N PRO A 7 11.84 24.33 -11.92
CA PRO A 7 12.56 24.19 -13.18
C PRO A 7 11.63 24.53 -14.36
N PRO A 8 12.14 25.18 -15.41
CA PRO A 8 11.31 25.65 -16.54
C PRO A 8 10.56 24.53 -17.28
N THR A 9 10.92 23.27 -17.02
CA THR A 9 10.33 22.06 -17.60
C THR A 9 9.20 21.44 -16.79
N SER A 10 8.83 21.98 -15.62
CA SER A 10 7.77 21.39 -14.79
C SER A 10 6.38 21.65 -15.40
N MET A 11 5.64 20.58 -15.72
CA MET A 11 4.23 20.71 -16.10
C MET A 11 3.38 21.22 -14.93
N PRO A 12 2.32 22.02 -15.20
CA PRO A 12 1.44 22.49 -14.14
C PRO A 12 0.70 21.33 -13.48
N LEU A 13 0.31 21.54 -12.22
CA LEU A 13 -0.46 20.55 -11.47
C LEU A 13 -1.87 20.39 -12.07
N PRO A 14 -2.37 19.15 -12.26
CA PRO A 14 -3.72 18.91 -12.74
C PRO A 14 -4.78 19.60 -11.85
N PRO A 15 -5.87 20.13 -12.42
CA PRO A 15 -6.88 20.88 -11.66
C PRO A 15 -7.51 20.11 -10.50
N HIS A 16 -7.69 18.79 -10.64
CA HIS A 16 -8.27 17.96 -9.58
C HIS A 16 -7.31 17.73 -8.40
N LEU A 17 -6.00 17.80 -8.64
CA LEU A 17 -4.99 17.77 -7.57
C LEU A 17 -4.80 19.16 -6.95
N ALA A 18 -4.84 20.22 -7.78
CA ALA A 18 -4.68 21.60 -7.33
C ALA A 18 -5.83 22.10 -6.43
N ARG A 19 -7.06 21.62 -6.64
CA ARG A 19 -8.23 22.00 -5.82
C ARG A 19 -8.23 21.38 -4.42
N GLY A 20 -7.42 20.35 -4.20
CA GLY A 20 -7.39 19.62 -2.95
C GLY A 20 -6.57 20.31 -1.88
N ARG A 21 -5.79 19.51 -1.16
CA ARG A 21 -4.80 19.97 -0.19
C ARG A 21 -3.49 20.33 -0.92
N PRO A 22 -2.74 21.36 -0.51
CA PRO A 22 -1.41 21.59 -1.04
C PRO A 22 -0.49 20.37 -0.79
N PRO A 23 0.51 20.15 -1.65
CA PRO A 23 1.47 19.05 -1.46
C PRO A 23 2.20 19.20 -0.12
N ASN A 24 2.46 18.06 0.52
CA ASN A 24 3.25 18.01 1.76
C ASN A 24 4.74 18.27 1.49
N VAL A 25 5.20 17.85 0.30
CA VAL A 25 6.56 17.99 -0.20
C VAL A 25 6.49 18.30 -1.68
N GLU A 26 7.23 19.31 -2.10
CA GLU A 26 7.38 19.71 -3.50
C GLU A 26 8.85 20.04 -3.75
N GLY A 27 9.46 19.39 -4.75
CA GLY A 27 10.89 19.50 -4.97
C GLY A 27 11.46 18.51 -5.97
N GLU A 28 12.78 18.47 -6.04
CA GLU A 28 13.54 17.62 -6.97
C GLU A 28 14.00 16.33 -6.29
N VAL A 29 13.88 15.19 -6.98
CA VAL A 29 14.34 13.89 -6.50
C VAL A 29 15.88 13.83 -6.53
N GLU A 30 16.52 13.66 -5.38
CA GLU A 30 17.98 13.54 -5.27
C GLU A 30 18.49 12.09 -5.30
N ASP A 31 17.77 11.18 -4.67
CA ASP A 31 18.20 9.79 -4.48
C ASP A 31 16.97 8.89 -4.41
N THR A 32 17.02 7.75 -5.10
CA THR A 32 15.98 6.73 -5.11
C THR A 32 16.60 5.39 -4.75
N ARG A 33 16.10 4.74 -3.70
CA ARG A 33 16.58 3.43 -3.24
C ARG A 33 15.43 2.46 -3.12
N GLU A 34 15.61 1.28 -3.69
CA GLU A 34 14.70 0.16 -3.50
C GLU A 34 15.21 -0.74 -2.38
N ILE A 35 14.35 -1.06 -1.41
CA ILE A 35 14.67 -1.97 -0.32
C ILE A 35 13.54 -2.98 -0.19
N GLN A 36 13.87 -4.26 -0.15
CA GLN A 36 12.91 -5.30 0.21
C GLN A 36 12.87 -5.43 1.73
N VAL A 37 11.74 -5.09 2.32
CA VAL A 37 11.51 -5.20 3.76
C VAL A 37 10.49 -6.30 3.98
N LYS A 38 10.68 -7.09 5.04
CA LYS A 38 9.66 -8.05 5.46
C LYS A 38 8.38 -7.29 5.79
N ALA A 39 7.27 -7.65 5.15
CA ALA A 39 6.00 -6.95 5.35
C ALA A 39 5.69 -6.86 6.85
N PRO A 40 5.32 -5.67 7.38
CA PRO A 40 4.94 -5.53 8.76
C PRO A 40 3.78 -6.49 9.06
N ARG A 41 3.85 -7.15 10.21
CA ARG A 41 2.87 -8.14 10.64
C ARG A 41 1.50 -7.46 10.79
N ASN A 42 0.61 -7.65 9.82
CA ASN A 42 -0.72 -7.05 9.83
C ASN A 42 -1.59 -7.70 10.91
N THR A 43 -1.80 -6.98 12.03
CA THR A 43 -2.61 -7.44 13.17
C THR A 43 -4.02 -7.85 12.76
N ALA A 44 -4.62 -7.15 11.78
CA ALA A 44 -5.95 -7.49 11.26
C ALA A 44 -5.98 -8.84 10.52
N ALA A 45 -4.97 -9.13 9.71
CA ALA A 45 -4.85 -10.43 9.04
C ALA A 45 -4.62 -11.57 10.05
N GLU A 46 -3.94 -11.29 11.17
CA GLU A 46 -3.82 -12.24 12.26
C GLU A 46 -5.14 -12.51 12.96
N VAL A 47 -5.92 -11.46 13.28
CA VAL A 47 -7.24 -11.62 13.89
C VAL A 47 -8.14 -12.47 13.00
N VAL A 48 -8.23 -12.15 11.70
CA VAL A 48 -9.00 -12.97 10.74
C VAL A 48 -8.52 -14.41 10.74
N ARG A 49 -7.20 -14.62 10.70
CA ARG A 49 -6.62 -15.97 10.73
C ARG A 49 -6.96 -16.73 12.03
N TYR A 50 -6.95 -16.08 13.19
CA TYR A 50 -7.32 -16.71 14.45
C TYR A 50 -8.81 -17.02 14.49
N THR A 51 -9.67 -16.09 14.06
CA THR A 51 -11.12 -16.34 13.94
C THR A 51 -11.41 -17.50 13.01
N PHE A 52 -10.75 -17.54 11.85
CA PHE A 52 -10.89 -18.64 10.89
C PHE A 52 -10.38 -19.97 11.45
N ALA A 53 -9.29 -19.95 12.21
CA ALA A 53 -8.76 -21.15 12.87
C ALA A 53 -9.70 -21.71 13.95
N ILE A 54 -10.44 -20.85 14.65
CA ILE A 54 -11.48 -21.27 15.61
C ILE A 54 -12.66 -21.90 14.89
N ILE A 55 -13.13 -21.31 13.78
CA ILE A 55 -14.22 -21.84 12.96
C ILE A 55 -13.84 -23.19 12.34
N LEU A 56 -12.57 -23.34 11.92
CA LEU A 56 -12.04 -24.57 11.32
C LEU A 56 -11.61 -25.63 12.35
N LEU A 57 -11.68 -25.34 13.64
CA LEU A 57 -11.30 -26.26 14.71
C LEU A 57 -11.95 -27.66 14.59
N PRO A 58 -13.25 -27.83 14.28
CA PRO A 58 -13.83 -29.16 14.09
C PRO A 58 -13.33 -29.88 12.82
N PHE A 59 -12.80 -29.16 11.84
CA PHE A 59 -12.26 -29.70 10.58
C PHE A 59 -10.73 -29.91 10.63
N ARG A 60 -10.11 -29.78 11.81
CA ARG A 60 -8.66 -29.91 12.01
C ARG A 60 -8.02 -31.14 11.36
N PRO A 61 -8.54 -32.38 11.52
CA PRO A 61 -7.88 -33.56 10.94
C PRO A 61 -7.85 -33.51 9.40
N MET A 62 -8.92 -33.00 8.78
CA MET A 62 -9.00 -32.80 7.33
C MET A 62 -8.02 -31.73 6.85
N MET A 63 -7.88 -30.62 7.59
CA MET A 63 -6.94 -29.53 7.27
C MET A 63 -5.48 -29.95 7.39
N VAL A 64 -5.11 -30.81 8.36
CA VAL A 64 -3.76 -31.36 8.47
C VAL A 64 -3.44 -32.28 7.29
N LEU A 65 -4.39 -33.12 6.88
CA LEU A 65 -4.26 -33.96 5.69
C LEU A 65 -4.05 -33.12 4.43
N LEU A 66 -4.88 -32.08 4.22
CA LEU A 66 -4.76 -31.11 3.13
C LEU A 66 -3.42 -30.38 3.17
N ALA A 67 -2.99 -29.87 4.32
CA ALA A 67 -1.72 -29.17 4.47
C ALA A 67 -0.52 -30.08 4.24
N TRP A 68 -0.63 -31.38 4.48
CA TRP A 68 0.43 -32.35 4.21
C TRP A 68 0.51 -32.69 2.72
N ILE A 69 -0.64 -32.88 2.06
CA ILE A 69 -0.73 -33.15 0.62
C ILE A 69 -0.32 -31.92 -0.22
N PHE A 70 -0.71 -30.72 0.22
CA PHE A 70 -0.51 -29.46 -0.52
C PHE A 70 0.54 -28.54 0.12
N GLY A 71 1.38 -29.06 1.03
CA GLY A 71 2.28 -28.30 1.91
C GLY A 71 3.40 -27.53 1.21
N GLY A 72 3.05 -26.51 0.45
CA GLY A 72 3.97 -25.52 -0.10
C GLY A 72 4.51 -24.64 1.03
N ARG A 73 5.84 -24.46 1.06
CA ARG A 73 6.52 -23.47 1.89
C ARG A 73 5.80 -22.12 1.73
N ARG A 74 5.33 -21.54 2.84
CA ARG A 74 4.71 -20.21 2.80
C ARG A 74 5.74 -19.22 2.24
N PRO A 75 5.48 -18.53 1.12
CA PRO A 75 6.37 -17.48 0.66
C PRO A 75 6.46 -16.44 1.77
N THR A 76 7.68 -16.11 2.19
CA THR A 76 7.89 -14.94 3.05
C THR A 76 7.45 -13.75 2.21
N GLU A 77 6.38 -13.09 2.63
CA GLU A 77 5.84 -11.92 1.93
C GLU A 77 6.85 -10.78 2.09
N LEU A 78 7.74 -10.65 1.12
CA LEU A 78 8.66 -9.55 0.97
C LEU A 78 7.88 -8.39 0.36
N GLN A 79 7.90 -7.24 1.02
CA GLN A 79 7.31 -6.02 0.51
C GLN A 79 8.44 -5.12 0.01
N THR A 80 8.38 -4.76 -1.26
CA THR A 80 9.26 -3.73 -1.82
C THR A 80 8.85 -2.37 -1.26
N VAL A 81 9.83 -1.64 -0.73
CA VAL A 81 9.71 -0.28 -0.20
C VAL A 81 10.67 0.59 -0.98
N TYR A 82 10.16 1.66 -1.58
CA TYR A 82 10.99 2.67 -2.23
C TYR A 82 11.23 3.82 -1.25
N LEU A 83 12.49 4.14 -1.00
CA LEU A 83 12.91 5.29 -0.23
C LEU A 83 13.42 6.35 -1.22
N VAL A 84 12.74 7.49 -1.25
CA VAL A 84 13.07 8.59 -2.15
C VAL A 84 13.46 9.80 -1.31
N ARG A 85 14.58 10.46 -1.63
CA ARG A 85 14.96 11.72 -1.01
C ARG A 85 14.65 12.84 -1.97
N VAL A 86 13.91 13.84 -1.48
CA VAL A 86 13.51 15.00 -2.27
C VAL A 86 14.07 16.25 -1.64
N ARG A 87 14.78 17.04 -2.45
CA ARG A 87 15.19 18.40 -2.10
C ARG A 87 14.02 19.34 -2.35
N CYS A 88 13.41 19.78 -1.26
CA CYS A 88 12.32 20.73 -1.27
C CYS A 88 12.77 22.09 -1.82
N VAL A 89 11.80 22.89 -2.27
CA VAL A 89 12.02 24.29 -2.71
C VAL A 89 12.61 25.22 -1.63
N ASP A 90 12.47 24.87 -0.36
CA ASP A 90 13.08 25.59 0.77
C ASP A 90 14.55 25.20 1.00
N GLY A 91 15.09 24.27 0.20
CA GLY A 91 16.44 23.72 0.31
C GLY A 91 16.57 22.60 1.35
N THR A 92 15.50 22.24 2.06
CA THR A 92 15.51 21.10 2.97
C THR A 92 15.45 19.79 2.20
N VAL A 93 16.04 18.74 2.74
CA VAL A 93 15.94 17.39 2.18
C VAL A 93 14.96 16.59 3.02
N ARG A 94 13.93 16.03 2.39
CA ARG A 94 12.94 15.19 3.05
C ARG A 94 12.97 13.77 2.49
N GLN A 95 12.85 12.81 3.39
CA GLN A 95 12.78 11.41 3.03
C GLN A 95 11.31 10.99 2.88
N LEU A 96 11.02 10.43 1.72
CA LEU A 96 9.76 9.85 1.35
C LEU A 96 9.88 8.33 1.42
N ARG A 97 8.81 7.68 1.87
CA ARG A 97 8.68 6.23 1.88
C ARG A 97 7.43 5.84 1.11
N ILE A 98 7.64 5.12 0.03
CA ILE A 98 6.56 4.52 -0.75
C ILE A 98 6.48 3.07 -0.30
N GLU A 99 5.47 2.81 0.52
CA GLU A 99 5.09 1.46 0.89
C GLU A 99 4.20 0.96 -0.26
N HIS A 100 4.49 -0.21 -0.83
CA HIS A 100 3.83 -0.84 -1.99
C HIS A 100 4.46 -0.58 -3.37
N GLU A 101 4.09 -1.46 -4.30
CA GLU A 101 4.42 -1.36 -5.72
C GLU A 101 3.88 -0.04 -6.28
N ILE A 102 4.70 0.65 -7.07
CA ILE A 102 4.33 1.92 -7.68
C ILE A 102 3.48 1.64 -8.92
N ALA A 103 2.34 2.30 -9.05
CA ALA A 103 1.55 2.32 -10.27
C ALA A 103 1.60 3.73 -10.89
N GLY A 104 1.77 3.81 -12.21
CA GLY A 104 1.87 5.06 -12.96
C GLY A 104 3.31 5.36 -13.39
N ALA A 105 3.73 6.61 -13.22
CA ALA A 105 5.07 7.05 -13.63
C ALA A 105 6.18 6.58 -12.67
N THR A 106 7.39 6.46 -13.23
CA THR A 106 8.61 6.27 -12.45
C THR A 106 9.02 7.57 -11.76
N LEU A 107 9.83 7.44 -10.71
CA LEU A 107 10.42 8.56 -9.97
C LEU A 107 11.94 8.44 -10.12
N ASP A 108 12.47 9.16 -11.09
CA ASP A 108 13.89 9.12 -11.43
C ASP A 108 14.62 10.32 -10.79
N ILE A 109 15.94 10.19 -10.63
CA ILE A 109 16.77 11.25 -10.05
C ILE A 109 16.73 12.48 -10.98
N GLY A 110 16.51 13.66 -10.40
CA GLY A 110 16.34 14.92 -11.11
C GLY A 110 14.88 15.25 -11.45
N ASP A 111 13.93 14.35 -11.20
CA ASP A 111 12.52 14.64 -11.45
C ASP A 111 11.97 15.65 -10.44
N TYR A 112 11.13 16.56 -10.94
CA TYR A 112 10.40 17.50 -10.09
C TYR A 112 9.04 16.92 -9.71
N VAL A 113 8.76 16.77 -8.42
CA VAL A 113 7.61 16.02 -7.91
C VAL A 113 6.85 16.78 -6.84
N SER A 114 5.52 16.67 -6.88
CA SER A 114 4.62 17.06 -5.79
C SER A 114 4.08 15.82 -5.10
N VAL A 115 4.13 15.78 -3.77
CA VAL A 115 3.85 14.57 -2.98
C VAL A 115 2.87 14.86 -1.85
N TRP A 116 1.88 13.99 -1.71
CA TRP A 116 0.88 13.99 -0.64
C TRP A 116 0.94 12.71 0.17
N GLY A 117 0.79 12.85 1.49
CA GLY A 117 0.80 11.72 2.38
C GLY A 117 0.66 12.10 3.84
N HIS A 118 1.09 11.22 4.71
CA HIS A 118 1.16 11.48 6.14
C HIS A 118 2.58 11.28 6.66
N ASP A 119 3.01 12.15 7.56
CA ASP A 119 4.30 12.01 8.24
C ASP A 119 4.17 10.96 9.35
N ARG A 120 5.10 10.01 9.38
CA ARG A 120 5.24 9.02 10.45
C ARG A 120 6.70 8.98 10.88
N SER A 121 6.97 9.51 12.07
CA SER A 121 8.31 9.52 12.67
C SER A 121 9.37 10.23 11.82
N GLY A 122 9.00 11.31 11.13
CA GLY A 122 9.91 12.12 10.30
C GLY A 122 10.12 11.59 8.89
N VAL A 123 9.34 10.59 8.48
CA VAL A 123 9.34 10.04 7.12
C VAL A 123 7.94 10.20 6.55
N LEU A 124 7.83 10.85 5.38
CA LEU A 124 6.54 11.01 4.71
C LEU A 124 6.18 9.71 4.01
N ILE A 125 5.11 9.06 4.47
CA ILE A 125 4.55 7.89 3.78
C ILE A 125 3.66 8.40 2.65
N VAL A 126 4.06 8.07 1.42
CA VAL A 126 3.44 8.58 0.20
C VAL A 126 2.11 7.88 -0.03
N GLN A 127 1.05 8.66 -0.18
CA GLN A 127 -0.28 8.17 -0.59
C GLN A 127 -0.57 8.51 -2.05
N HIS A 128 -0.06 9.65 -2.50
CA HIS A 128 -0.24 10.15 -3.84
C HIS A 128 0.95 11.03 -4.20
N ALA A 129 1.41 10.99 -5.45
CA ALA A 129 2.42 11.89 -5.96
C ALA A 129 2.13 12.24 -7.43
N TYR A 130 2.70 13.34 -7.90
CA TYR A 130 2.64 13.78 -9.28
C TYR A 130 4.04 14.13 -9.75
N ASN A 131 4.49 13.50 -10.83
CA ASN A 131 5.75 13.80 -11.48
C ASN A 131 5.51 14.91 -12.52
N HIS A 132 6.03 16.10 -12.25
CA HIS A 132 5.89 17.26 -13.13
C HIS A 132 6.76 17.18 -14.38
N THR A 133 7.86 16.40 -14.34
CA THR A 133 8.72 16.18 -15.52
C THR A 133 7.98 15.36 -16.56
N VAL A 134 7.35 14.26 -16.12
CA VAL A 134 6.65 13.31 -17.01
C VAL A 134 5.18 13.70 -17.23
N GLY A 135 4.60 14.50 -16.33
CA GLY A 135 3.19 14.92 -16.40
C GLY A 135 2.21 13.83 -15.98
N ALA A 136 2.59 12.99 -15.02
CA ALA A 136 1.84 11.79 -14.66
C ALA A 136 1.74 11.56 -13.15
N GLU A 137 0.62 10.98 -12.74
CA GLU A 137 0.37 10.60 -11.35
C GLU A 137 1.10 9.31 -10.99
N VAL A 138 1.58 9.29 -9.75
CA VAL A 138 2.24 8.17 -9.11
C VAL A 138 1.39 7.78 -7.91
N LYS A 139 0.82 6.58 -7.93
CA LYS A 139 -0.01 6.06 -6.84
C LYS A 139 0.58 4.76 -6.33
N PRO A 140 0.73 4.58 -5.01
CA PRO A 140 1.01 3.25 -4.46
C PRO A 140 -0.16 2.34 -4.85
N LYS A 141 0.14 1.18 -5.40
CA LYS A 141 -0.85 0.16 -5.70
C LYS A 141 -1.46 -0.27 -4.37
N SER A 142 -2.74 0.05 -4.16
CA SER A 142 -3.49 -0.42 -3.01
C SER A 142 -3.38 -1.94 -2.97
N SER A 143 -2.83 -2.46 -1.87
CA SER A 143 -3.03 -3.85 -1.48
C SER A 143 -4.54 -4.06 -1.33
N GLY A 144 -5.05 -5.16 -1.87
CA GLY A 144 -6.48 -5.37 -2.09
C GLY A 144 -7.34 -5.04 -0.86
N SER A 145 -8.51 -4.43 -1.10
CA SER A 145 -9.41 -3.98 -0.05
C SER A 145 -9.79 -5.13 0.90
N ILE A 146 -9.42 -4.99 2.18
CA ILE A 146 -9.82 -5.88 3.28
C ILE A 146 -11.34 -6.09 3.30
N LEU A 147 -12.10 -5.10 2.85
CA LEU A 147 -13.55 -5.16 2.72
C LEU A 147 -14.00 -6.34 1.83
N ASN A 148 -13.32 -6.59 0.71
CA ASN A 148 -13.66 -7.68 -0.19
C ASN A 148 -13.41 -9.04 0.46
N GLN A 149 -12.36 -9.15 1.28
CA GLN A 149 -12.07 -10.36 2.04
C GLN A 149 -13.12 -10.59 3.14
N LEU A 150 -13.49 -9.54 3.88
CA LEU A 150 -14.51 -9.61 4.92
C LEU A 150 -15.89 -9.98 4.36
N LEU A 151 -16.27 -9.41 3.21
CA LEU A 151 -17.52 -9.73 2.53
C LEU A 151 -17.59 -11.20 2.13
N LEU A 152 -16.49 -11.75 1.60
CA LEU A 152 -16.42 -13.16 1.22
C LEU A 152 -16.53 -14.09 2.44
N VAL A 153 -15.87 -13.76 3.55
CA VAL A 153 -15.99 -14.51 4.81
C VAL A 153 -17.42 -14.47 5.34
N PHE A 154 -18.06 -13.29 5.33
CA PHE A 154 -19.45 -13.13 5.77
C PHE A 154 -20.41 -13.97 4.92
N LEU A 155 -20.26 -13.92 3.58
CA LEU A 155 -21.07 -14.72 2.66
C LEU A 155 -20.90 -16.22 2.94
N LEU A 156 -19.67 -16.68 3.16
CA LEU A 156 -19.37 -18.08 3.46
C LEU A 156 -20.05 -18.53 4.77
N CYS A 157 -19.95 -17.73 5.83
CA CYS A 157 -20.62 -18.01 7.11
C CYS A 157 -22.15 -18.05 6.96
N PHE A 158 -22.72 -17.14 6.16
CA PHE A 158 -24.15 -17.09 5.90
C PHE A 158 -24.64 -18.35 5.17
N VAL A 159 -23.92 -18.78 4.12
CA VAL A 159 -24.23 -20.01 3.37
C VAL A 159 -24.15 -21.23 4.30
N LEU A 160 -23.11 -21.31 5.12
CA LEU A 160 -22.93 -22.43 6.05
C LEU A 160 -24.09 -22.51 7.06
N TYR A 161 -24.50 -21.36 7.62
CA TYR A 161 -25.63 -21.27 8.54
C TYR A 161 -26.94 -21.73 7.88
N ALA A 162 -27.22 -21.27 6.66
CA ALA A 162 -28.42 -21.66 5.92
C ALA A 162 -28.47 -23.18 5.66
N LEU A 163 -27.33 -23.78 5.34
CA LEU A 163 -27.19 -25.23 5.13
C LEU A 163 -27.47 -26.04 6.41
N ILE A 164 -26.93 -25.60 7.55
CA ILE A 164 -27.16 -26.25 8.84
C ILE A 164 -28.64 -26.14 9.24
N ALA A 165 -29.24 -24.96 9.07
CA ALA A 165 -30.65 -24.75 9.35
C ALA A 165 -31.53 -25.67 8.48
N LEU A 166 -31.25 -25.76 7.18
CA LEU A 166 -31.97 -26.66 6.26
C LEU A 166 -31.85 -28.13 6.68
N LEU A 167 -30.65 -28.58 7.01
CA LEU A 167 -30.41 -29.96 7.46
C LEU A 167 -31.10 -30.28 8.79
N SER A 168 -31.27 -29.30 9.68
CA SER A 168 -31.97 -29.51 10.95
C SER A 168 -33.49 -29.67 10.82
N THR A 169 -34.04 -29.31 9.65
CA THR A 169 -35.48 -29.42 9.36
C THR A 169 -35.86 -30.70 8.60
N LEU A 170 -34.87 -31.48 8.15
CA LEU A 170 -35.04 -32.77 7.48
C LEU A 170 -34.92 -33.91 8.48
#